data_AF-A0A936A7M4-F1
#
_entry.id   AF-A0A936A7M4-F1
#
_cell.length_a   1.000
_cell.length_b   1.000
_cell.length_c   1.000
_cell.angle_alpha   90.00
_cell.angle_beta   90.00
_cell.angle_gamma   90.00
#
_symmetry.space_group_name_H-M   'P 1'
#
loop_
_entity.id
_entity.type
_entity.pdbx_description
1 polymer ?
#
loop_
_entity_poly.entity_id
_entity_poly.type
_entity_poly.pdbx_seq_one_letter_code
_entity_poly.pdbx_strand_id
1 'polypeptide(L)'
;MCRSKFALMGAAMKGLVCLFVLCGLATAQQPAPLPSPNLQLGEAGSIFAMIQQPDGKLVVGGDFTRIAGVGRANLARFNVDGSLDTTFTLAVDGIVFCLEIDAQGWIYAGGSFQNVGGQSRSRLARFSAAGAVDANWQADTDGTVYDIALNNAQSQLYVVGEYSEISDNLRERVARVSTANGAALDAQWRLGGEADVGVTDVLPDEGNGFVYIAGYMESVDGNIHRGVARLSVSGFGAVDNWNPQLDGNVFALEQDATHVFVGGPFTQVNTAGGLATQLRLARIAKTGALGDSNWNPGMTAADSVIHLRRSTDGLYVAGRFFQVGGQAQSHLARVDAAGTGALDLTWRPVVQDPAQFVLLDPQQDVFAAEYFEPNVGLNEAGTLTRRSRLAGAQSLWTQQIAAENRGIVLAQLQMPDGSSLIGGKFEVINGVVRKNLAPGCQRSV
;
A
#
# COMPACT_ATOMS: atom_id res chain seq x y z
N MET A 1 -2.41 -6.34 -76.48
CA MET A 1 -3.78 -6.54 -77.02
C MET A 1 -4.43 -7.68 -76.26
N CYS A 2 -5.53 -7.38 -75.56
CA CYS A 2 -6.17 -8.20 -74.54
C CYS A 2 -6.53 -9.63 -74.96
N ARG A 3 -6.36 -10.58 -74.02
CA ARG A 3 -7.14 -11.82 -73.97
C ARG A 3 -7.72 -12.02 -72.57
N SER A 4 -9.04 -11.97 -72.54
CA SER A 4 -9.95 -12.44 -71.50
C SER A 4 -10.17 -13.96 -71.58
N LYS A 5 -10.42 -14.62 -70.45
CA LYS A 5 -11.17 -15.90 -70.26
C LYS A 5 -11.00 -16.35 -68.79
N PHE A 6 -11.91 -17.03 -68.10
CA PHE A 6 -13.33 -17.37 -68.25
C PHE A 6 -13.79 -18.01 -66.91
N ALA A 7 -15.09 -18.28 -66.80
CA ALA A 7 -15.89 -18.64 -65.63
C ALA A 7 -15.61 -19.99 -64.93
N LEU A 8 -16.21 -20.08 -63.73
CA LEU A 8 -16.41 -21.21 -62.79
C LEU A 8 -16.86 -22.54 -63.41
N MET A 9 -16.46 -23.66 -62.77
CA MET A 9 -17.37 -24.71 -62.24
C MET A 9 -16.62 -25.81 -61.46
N GLY A 10 -17.13 -26.15 -60.26
CA GLY A 10 -17.39 -27.55 -59.84
C GLY A 10 -16.24 -28.48 -59.38
N ALA A 11 -16.06 -28.54 -58.06
CA ALA A 11 -15.59 -29.62 -57.17
C ALA A 11 -15.00 -30.95 -57.71
N ALA A 12 -13.87 -31.36 -57.11
CA ALA A 12 -13.56 -32.76 -56.77
C ALA A 12 -12.74 -32.83 -55.47
N MET A 13 -13.25 -33.60 -54.51
CA MET A 13 -12.72 -33.81 -53.16
C MET A 13 -11.76 -35.02 -53.16
N LYS A 14 -10.49 -34.84 -52.76
CA LYS A 14 -9.60 -35.94 -52.31
C LYS A 14 -8.66 -35.47 -51.19
N GLY A 15 -8.82 -36.13 -50.05
CA GLY A 15 -8.01 -36.25 -48.84
C GLY A 15 -6.71 -35.44 -48.70
N LEU A 16 -6.70 -34.61 -47.66
CA LEU A 16 -5.48 -34.29 -46.90
C LEU A 16 -5.84 -34.46 -45.42
N VAL A 17 -5.31 -35.52 -44.81
CA VAL A 17 -5.42 -35.77 -43.36
C VAL A 17 -4.42 -34.84 -42.69
N CYS A 18 -4.89 -33.69 -42.21
CA CYS A 18 -4.14 -32.86 -41.27
C CYS A 18 -4.22 -33.51 -39.88
N LEU A 19 -3.09 -34.05 -39.42
CA LEU A 19 -2.91 -34.48 -38.04
C LEU A 19 -2.89 -33.22 -37.15
N PHE A 20 -4.04 -32.87 -36.57
CA PHE A 20 -4.10 -31.88 -35.51
C PHE A 20 -3.46 -32.46 -34.24
N VAL A 21 -2.22 -32.08 -33.96
CA VAL A 21 -1.68 -32.19 -32.61
C VAL A 21 -2.45 -31.18 -31.77
N LEU A 22 -3.45 -31.67 -31.04
CA LEU A 22 -4.06 -30.95 -29.92
C LEU A 22 -2.97 -30.73 -28.87
N CYS A 23 -2.23 -29.64 -29.02
CA CYS A 23 -1.46 -29.07 -27.93
C CYS A 23 -2.51 -28.52 -26.95
N GLY A 24 -2.84 -29.31 -25.93
CA GLY A 24 -3.65 -28.85 -24.83
C GLY A 24 -2.97 -27.63 -24.24
N LEU A 25 -3.59 -26.46 -24.42
CA LEU A 25 -3.30 -25.30 -23.60
C LEU A 25 -3.58 -25.75 -22.16
N ALA A 26 -2.52 -26.07 -21.42
CA ALA A 26 -2.58 -26.08 -19.99
C ALA A 26 -2.93 -24.64 -19.60
N THR A 27 -4.23 -24.39 -19.39
CA THR A 27 -4.63 -23.28 -18.56
C THR A 27 -3.92 -23.53 -17.23
N ALA A 28 -3.05 -22.62 -16.84
CA ALA A 28 -2.58 -22.60 -15.46
C ALA A 28 -3.85 -22.56 -14.63
N GLN A 29 -4.18 -23.66 -13.96
CA GLN A 29 -5.36 -23.73 -13.13
C GLN A 29 -5.15 -22.67 -12.04
N GLN A 30 -5.95 -21.61 -12.13
CA GLN A 30 -5.94 -20.50 -11.20
C GLN A 30 -5.99 -21.09 -9.78
N PRO A 31 -5.08 -20.70 -8.86
CA PRO A 31 -5.15 -21.14 -7.48
C PRO A 31 -6.56 -20.89 -6.95
N ALA A 32 -7.11 -21.86 -6.22
CA ALA A 32 -8.42 -21.69 -5.62
C ALA A 32 -8.41 -20.46 -4.68
N PRO A 33 -9.50 -19.68 -4.60
CA PRO A 33 -9.63 -18.63 -3.61
C PRO A 33 -9.34 -19.17 -2.20
N LEU A 34 -8.73 -18.34 -1.37
CA LEU A 34 -8.27 -18.74 -0.04
C LEU A 34 -9.45 -19.27 0.79
N PRO A 35 -9.41 -20.51 1.30
CA PRO A 35 -10.53 -21.07 2.04
C PRO A 35 -10.78 -20.41 3.41
N SER A 36 -9.91 -19.50 3.87
CA SER A 36 -10.07 -18.67 5.08
C SER A 36 -8.97 -17.59 5.15
N PRO A 37 -9.14 -16.41 4.53
CA PRO A 37 -8.08 -15.40 4.36
C PRO A 37 -7.85 -14.52 5.61
N ASN A 38 -8.06 -15.05 6.82
CA ASN A 38 -7.77 -14.29 8.03
C ASN A 38 -6.33 -14.58 8.46
N LEU A 39 -5.39 -13.73 8.04
CA LEU A 39 -4.05 -13.73 8.64
C LEU A 39 -4.19 -13.44 10.13
N GLN A 40 -3.92 -14.43 10.97
CA GLN A 40 -3.86 -14.23 12.41
C GLN A 40 -2.53 -13.57 12.77
N LEU A 41 -2.41 -12.27 12.49
CA LEU A 41 -1.19 -11.50 12.77
C LEU A 41 -0.90 -11.45 14.28
N GLY A 42 -1.92 -11.51 15.14
CA GLY A 42 -1.73 -11.43 16.59
C GLY A 42 -1.22 -10.04 17.02
N GLU A 43 -0.35 -9.98 18.04
CA GLU A 43 0.24 -8.73 18.53
C GLU A 43 1.43 -8.28 17.67
N ALA A 44 1.17 -8.07 16.37
CA ALA A 44 2.20 -7.86 15.36
C ALA A 44 2.68 -6.42 15.18
N GLY A 45 2.57 -5.56 16.20
CA GLY A 45 2.94 -4.15 16.04
C GLY A 45 2.27 -3.48 14.82
N SER A 46 2.96 -2.53 14.19
CA SER A 46 2.46 -1.88 12.96
C SER A 46 3.02 -2.57 11.71
N ILE A 47 2.17 -2.86 10.74
CA ILE A 47 2.57 -3.35 9.40
C ILE A 47 2.56 -2.16 8.44
N PHE A 48 3.69 -1.94 7.75
CA PHE A 48 3.87 -0.85 6.80
C PHE A 48 3.91 -1.32 5.35
N ALA A 49 4.36 -2.55 5.10
CA ALA A 49 4.51 -3.09 3.76
C ALA A 49 3.94 -4.51 3.66
N MET A 50 3.32 -4.82 2.52
CA MET A 50 2.96 -6.19 2.16
C MET A 50 3.18 -6.40 0.66
N ILE A 51 3.74 -7.55 0.29
CA ILE A 51 3.91 -7.93 -1.11
C ILE A 51 3.60 -9.41 -1.30
N GLN A 52 2.85 -9.75 -2.35
CA GLN A 52 2.55 -11.14 -2.69
C GLN A 52 3.65 -11.69 -3.62
N GLN A 53 4.15 -12.86 -3.30
CA GLN A 53 5.11 -13.61 -4.11
C GLN A 53 4.38 -14.34 -5.26
N PRO A 54 5.09 -14.73 -6.35
CA PRO A 54 4.48 -15.47 -7.47
C PRO A 54 3.88 -16.83 -7.08
N ASP A 55 4.31 -17.41 -5.96
CA ASP A 55 3.76 -18.65 -5.40
C ASP A 55 2.51 -18.43 -4.52
N GLY A 56 2.03 -17.18 -4.43
CA GLY A 56 0.85 -16.77 -3.66
C GLY A 56 1.14 -16.51 -2.18
N LYS A 57 2.36 -16.73 -1.69
CA LYS A 57 2.74 -16.38 -0.31
C LYS A 57 2.80 -14.87 -0.13
N LEU A 58 2.55 -14.41 1.10
CA LEU A 58 2.58 -12.99 1.43
C LEU A 58 3.79 -12.67 2.31
N VAL A 59 4.63 -11.74 1.89
CA VAL A 59 5.70 -11.17 2.73
C VAL A 59 5.20 -9.87 3.34
N VAL A 60 5.40 -9.70 4.64
CA VAL A 60 4.98 -8.51 5.39
C VAL A 60 6.19 -7.86 6.07
N GLY A 61 6.24 -6.54 6.00
CA GLY A 61 7.26 -5.68 6.62
C GLY A 61 6.62 -4.66 7.55
N GLY A 62 7.29 -4.32 8.65
CA GLY A 62 6.76 -3.34 9.59
C GLY A 62 7.65 -3.07 10.80
N ASP A 63 7.05 -2.47 11.84
CA ASP A 63 7.64 -2.29 13.17
C ASP A 63 6.95 -3.25 14.14
N PHE A 64 7.59 -4.40 14.35
CA PHE A 64 7.06 -5.43 15.23
C PHE A 64 8.14 -6.35 15.77
N THR A 65 7.91 -6.89 16.95
CA THR A 65 8.82 -7.86 17.61
C THR A 65 8.27 -9.29 17.62
N ARG A 66 6.99 -9.44 17.32
CA ARG A 66 6.26 -10.71 17.28
C ARG A 66 5.29 -10.68 16.11
N ILE A 67 4.89 -11.83 15.60
CA ILE A 67 3.82 -11.97 14.62
C ILE A 67 3.27 -13.40 14.65
N ALA A 68 1.95 -13.54 14.53
CA ALA A 68 1.21 -14.80 14.70
C ALA A 68 1.60 -15.57 15.97
N GLY A 69 1.82 -14.83 17.07
CA GLY A 69 2.25 -15.40 18.35
C GLY A 69 3.71 -15.84 18.43
N VAL A 70 4.49 -15.74 17.34
CA VAL A 70 5.91 -16.12 17.26
C VAL A 70 6.80 -14.90 17.41
N GLY A 71 7.94 -15.05 18.10
CA GLY A 71 8.99 -14.02 18.13
C GLY A 71 9.68 -13.92 16.78
N ARG A 72 9.26 -12.93 15.99
CA ARG A 72 9.75 -12.64 14.63
C ARG A 72 9.62 -11.14 14.47
N ALA A 73 10.72 -10.46 14.22
CA ALA A 73 10.74 -9.02 14.15
C ALA A 73 10.80 -8.51 12.71
N ASN A 74 10.11 -7.41 12.45
CA ASN A 74 10.15 -6.53 11.27
C ASN A 74 9.83 -7.12 9.89
N LEU A 75 10.05 -8.42 9.67
CA LEU A 75 9.79 -9.11 8.42
C LEU A 75 9.28 -10.52 8.68
N ALA A 76 8.21 -10.91 8.01
CA ALA A 76 7.66 -12.25 8.10
C ALA A 76 7.04 -12.68 6.77
N ARG A 77 6.80 -13.99 6.62
CA ARG A 77 6.09 -14.53 5.48
C ARG A 77 4.94 -15.42 5.93
N PHE A 78 3.84 -15.37 5.20
CA PHE A 78 2.70 -16.24 5.36
C PHE A 78 2.52 -17.13 4.14
N ASN A 79 2.09 -18.36 4.40
CA ASN A 79 1.67 -19.29 3.37
C ASN A 79 0.37 -18.81 2.72
N VAL A 80 0.04 -19.39 1.57
CA VAL A 80 -1.22 -19.13 0.84
C VAL A 80 -2.42 -19.31 1.77
N ASP A 81 -2.41 -20.32 2.65
CA ASP A 81 -3.50 -20.59 3.60
C ASP A 81 -3.59 -19.61 4.79
N GLY A 82 -2.74 -18.57 4.82
CA GLY A 82 -2.69 -17.57 5.88
C GLY A 82 -1.93 -17.99 7.13
N SER A 83 -1.36 -19.20 7.18
CA SER A 83 -0.48 -19.63 8.28
C SER A 83 0.91 -18.98 8.18
N LEU A 84 1.55 -18.71 9.33
CA LEU A 84 2.93 -18.19 9.35
C LEU A 84 3.90 -19.22 8.75
N ASP A 85 4.69 -18.82 7.75
CA ASP A 85 5.76 -19.64 7.18
C ASP A 85 6.98 -19.61 8.11
N THR A 86 7.02 -20.55 9.05
CA THR A 86 8.12 -20.69 10.03
C THR A 86 9.47 -21.05 9.39
N THR A 87 9.51 -21.47 8.12
CA THR A 87 10.75 -21.76 7.40
C THR A 87 11.41 -20.50 6.84
N PHE A 88 10.65 -19.42 6.66
CA PHE A 88 11.19 -18.11 6.29
C PHE A 88 11.85 -17.47 7.50
N THR A 89 13.18 -17.58 7.58
CA THR A 89 13.95 -17.21 8.77
C THR A 89 14.75 -15.92 8.64
N LEU A 90 14.63 -15.20 7.52
CA LEU A 90 15.36 -13.95 7.28
C LEU A 90 15.11 -12.95 8.42
N ALA A 91 16.20 -12.46 9.01
CA ALA A 91 16.17 -11.50 10.11
C ALA A 91 16.53 -10.09 9.60
N VAL A 92 15.78 -9.09 10.06
CA VAL A 92 15.99 -7.66 9.76
C VAL A 92 15.99 -6.90 11.09
N ASP A 93 17.01 -6.09 11.35
CA ASP A 93 17.24 -5.46 12.66
C ASP A 93 16.59 -4.07 12.84
N GLY A 94 15.81 -3.62 11.87
CA GLY A 94 15.07 -2.36 11.94
C GLY A 94 13.77 -2.43 11.15
N ILE A 95 12.99 -1.35 11.22
CA ILE A 95 11.66 -1.25 10.62
C ILE A 95 11.78 -1.38 9.10
N VAL A 96 10.90 -2.17 8.50
CA VAL A 96 10.72 -2.28 7.04
C VAL A 96 9.51 -1.44 6.65
N PHE A 97 9.74 -0.37 5.88
CA PHE A 97 8.69 0.57 5.47
C PHE A 97 8.07 0.20 4.13
N CYS A 98 8.85 -0.35 3.21
CA CYS A 98 8.41 -0.69 1.85
C CYS A 98 8.99 -2.01 1.36
N LEU A 99 8.25 -2.67 0.47
CA LEU A 99 8.62 -3.93 -0.18
C LEU A 99 8.18 -3.88 -1.64
N GLU A 100 9.06 -4.31 -2.54
CA GLU A 100 8.75 -4.43 -3.97
C GLU A 100 9.31 -5.75 -4.52
N ILE A 101 8.64 -6.36 -5.49
CA ILE A 101 9.07 -7.65 -6.07
C ILE A 101 9.16 -7.56 -7.59
N ASP A 102 10.27 -8.00 -8.16
CA ASP A 102 10.42 -8.06 -9.62
C ASP A 102 9.89 -9.39 -10.21
N ALA A 103 9.81 -9.45 -11.54
CA ALA A 103 9.34 -10.64 -12.26
C ALA A 103 10.25 -11.86 -12.10
N GLN A 104 11.48 -11.69 -11.59
CA GLN A 104 12.41 -12.78 -11.27
C GLN A 104 12.18 -13.31 -9.84
N GLY A 105 11.34 -12.65 -9.05
CA GLY A 105 11.04 -13.01 -7.67
C GLY A 105 12.07 -12.48 -6.67
N TRP A 106 12.90 -11.51 -7.06
CA TRP A 106 13.70 -10.76 -6.09
C TRP A 106 12.82 -9.77 -5.36
N ILE A 107 12.98 -9.75 -4.04
CA ILE A 107 12.31 -8.79 -3.17
C ILE A 107 13.33 -7.73 -2.78
N TYR A 108 12.94 -6.48 -2.98
CA TYR A 108 13.63 -5.28 -2.53
C TYR A 108 12.93 -4.79 -1.26
N ALA A 109 13.69 -4.42 -0.24
CA ALA A 109 13.17 -3.89 1.02
C ALA A 109 13.86 -2.59 1.36
N GLY A 110 13.06 -1.56 1.67
CA GLY A 110 13.52 -0.27 2.19
C GLY A 110 13.05 -0.06 3.63
N GLY A 111 13.86 0.63 4.43
CA GLY A 111 13.55 0.81 5.85
C GLY A 111 14.55 1.63 6.64
N SER A 112 14.66 1.32 7.94
CA SER A 112 15.62 1.91 8.89
C SER A 112 16.71 0.93 9.36
N PHE A 113 16.66 -0.31 8.90
CA PHE A 113 17.56 -1.39 9.29
C PHE A 113 19.03 -1.16 8.89
N GLN A 114 19.96 -1.83 9.55
CA GLN A 114 21.40 -1.82 9.25
C GLN A 114 21.91 -3.20 8.82
N ASN A 115 21.17 -4.27 9.16
CA ASN A 115 21.55 -5.64 8.88
C ASN A 115 20.35 -6.47 8.39
N VAL A 116 20.62 -7.28 7.37
CA VAL A 116 19.65 -8.22 6.80
C VAL A 116 20.32 -9.59 6.66
N GLY A 117 19.76 -10.62 7.29
CA GLY A 117 20.31 -11.98 7.24
C GLY A 117 21.74 -12.10 7.77
N GLY A 118 22.15 -11.22 8.70
CA GLY A 118 23.51 -11.16 9.23
C GLY A 118 24.54 -10.46 8.33
N GLN A 119 24.10 -9.91 7.19
CA GLN A 119 24.93 -9.10 6.29
C GLN A 119 24.65 -7.61 6.53
N SER A 120 25.70 -6.79 6.48
CA SER A 120 25.59 -5.33 6.53
C SER A 120 24.85 -4.83 5.28
N ARG A 121 23.66 -4.27 5.50
CA ARG A 121 22.76 -3.73 4.47
C ARG A 121 22.03 -2.55 5.08
N SER A 122 22.45 -1.35 4.75
CA SER A 122 21.97 -0.12 5.38
C SER A 122 20.75 0.39 4.65
N ARG A 123 19.58 0.25 5.29
CA ARG A 123 18.25 0.76 4.90
C ARG A 123 17.70 0.31 3.54
N LEU A 124 18.49 -0.36 2.70
CA LEU A 124 18.05 -0.92 1.42
C LEU A 124 18.72 -2.28 1.18
N ALA A 125 17.92 -3.29 0.84
CA ALA A 125 18.41 -4.64 0.62
C ALA A 125 17.63 -5.36 -0.48
N ARG A 126 18.27 -6.36 -1.08
CA ARG A 126 17.64 -7.33 -1.98
C ARG A 126 17.82 -8.75 -1.46
N PHE A 127 16.76 -9.56 -1.50
CA PHE A 127 16.81 -10.97 -1.16
C PHE A 127 15.89 -11.81 -2.04
N SER A 128 16.21 -13.08 -2.19
CA SER A 128 15.43 -14.01 -3.00
C SER A 128 14.07 -14.28 -2.37
N ALA A 129 13.14 -14.84 -3.14
CA ALA A 129 11.87 -15.30 -2.59
C ALA A 129 12.02 -16.23 -1.37
N ALA A 130 13.11 -17.00 -1.25
CA ALA A 130 13.38 -17.88 -0.10
C ALA A 130 14.02 -17.16 1.11
N GLY A 131 14.35 -15.88 0.99
CA GLY A 131 15.02 -15.09 2.03
C GLY A 131 16.55 -15.13 1.98
N ALA A 132 17.16 -15.53 0.86
CA ALA A 132 18.62 -15.46 0.70
C ALA A 132 19.03 -14.05 0.26
N VAL A 133 19.81 -13.35 1.10
CA VAL A 133 20.29 -11.98 0.83
C VAL A 133 21.30 -11.99 -0.32
N ASP A 134 21.14 -11.05 -1.24
CA ASP A 134 22.10 -10.87 -2.31
C ASP A 134 23.32 -10.06 -1.85
N ALA A 135 24.46 -10.76 -1.74
CA ALA A 135 25.72 -10.17 -1.33
C ALA A 135 26.30 -9.16 -2.36
N ASN A 136 25.90 -9.27 -3.63
CA ASN A 136 26.44 -8.47 -4.74
C ASN A 136 25.58 -7.24 -5.06
N TRP A 137 24.39 -7.15 -4.50
CA TRP A 137 23.52 -5.98 -4.66
C TRP A 137 23.78 -4.99 -3.54
N GLN A 138 24.41 -3.86 -3.86
CA GLN A 138 24.90 -2.87 -2.89
C GLN A 138 24.33 -1.49 -3.21
N ALA A 139 23.32 -1.09 -2.44
CA ALA A 139 22.59 0.16 -2.61
C ALA A 139 22.37 0.87 -1.27
N ASP A 140 23.37 0.80 -0.38
CA ASP A 140 23.28 1.34 0.98
C ASP A 140 22.98 2.85 0.96
N THR A 141 22.14 3.30 1.89
CA THR A 141 21.88 4.73 2.12
C THR A 141 22.31 5.15 3.53
N ASP A 142 22.56 6.44 3.74
CA ASP A 142 22.90 7.01 5.05
C ASP A 142 21.69 7.39 5.91
N GLY A 143 20.50 7.49 5.30
CA GLY A 143 19.21 7.79 5.93
C GLY A 143 18.11 6.79 5.56
N THR A 144 16.97 6.92 6.23
CA THR A 144 15.81 6.02 6.07
C THR A 144 15.30 6.02 4.62
N VAL A 145 14.96 4.83 4.11
CA VAL A 145 14.19 4.66 2.87
C VAL A 145 12.74 4.45 3.25
N TYR A 146 11.85 5.32 2.74
CA TYR A 146 10.42 5.26 3.02
C TYR A 146 9.65 4.50 1.95
N ASP A 147 10.04 4.65 0.69
CA ASP A 147 9.36 3.98 -0.40
C ASP A 147 10.31 3.65 -1.57
N ILE A 148 9.94 2.62 -2.33
CA ILE A 148 10.66 2.14 -3.50
C ILE A 148 9.68 1.73 -4.60
N ALA A 149 10.03 1.96 -5.86
CA ALA A 149 9.22 1.51 -6.99
C ALA A 149 10.10 1.01 -8.13
N LEU A 150 9.72 -0.11 -8.74
CA LEU A 150 10.36 -0.58 -9.96
C LEU A 150 9.93 0.26 -11.16
N ASN A 151 10.85 0.46 -12.10
CA ASN A 151 10.50 0.99 -13.40
C ASN A 151 9.77 -0.06 -14.27
N ASN A 152 9.16 0.37 -15.39
CA ASN A 152 8.38 -0.52 -16.27
C ASN A 152 9.22 -1.67 -16.84
N ALA A 153 10.52 -1.44 -17.05
CA ALA A 153 11.44 -2.45 -17.53
C ALA A 153 12.05 -3.33 -16.41
N GLN A 154 11.75 -3.03 -15.14
CA GLN A 154 12.32 -3.64 -13.93
C GLN A 154 13.86 -3.70 -13.90
N SER A 155 14.50 -2.78 -14.62
CA SER A 155 15.97 -2.62 -14.68
C SER A 155 16.49 -1.56 -13.69
N GLN A 156 15.57 -0.75 -13.15
CA GLN A 156 15.86 0.34 -12.23
C GLN A 156 14.86 0.30 -11.07
N LEU A 157 15.36 0.64 -9.88
CA LEU A 157 14.55 0.86 -8.68
C LEU A 157 14.63 2.34 -8.33
N TYR A 158 13.49 3.03 -8.33
CA TYR A 158 13.33 4.34 -7.74
C TYR A 158 13.33 4.17 -6.22
N VAL A 159 14.09 5.01 -5.52
CA VAL A 159 14.27 4.94 -4.06
C VAL A 159 14.01 6.32 -3.49
N VAL A 160 13.13 6.44 -2.50
CA VAL A 160 12.85 7.71 -1.84
C VAL A 160 12.94 7.64 -0.32
N GLY A 161 13.32 8.74 0.32
CA GLY A 161 13.46 8.80 1.77
C GLY A 161 14.03 10.10 2.32
N GLU A 162 14.84 9.96 3.37
CA GLU A 162 15.51 11.05 4.12
C GLU A 162 17.04 11.02 4.00
N TYR A 163 17.60 10.20 3.11
CA TYR A 163 19.04 10.06 2.93
C TYR A 163 19.68 11.25 2.20
N SER A 164 20.97 11.50 2.47
CA SER A 164 21.83 12.41 1.70
C SER A 164 22.69 11.68 0.68
N GLU A 165 22.95 10.39 0.91
CA GLU A 165 23.81 9.56 0.07
C GLU A 165 23.19 8.18 -0.21
N ILE A 166 23.45 7.66 -1.40
CA ILE A 166 23.12 6.29 -1.81
C ILE A 166 24.25 5.71 -2.65
N SER A 167 24.69 4.49 -2.33
CA SER A 167 25.82 3.83 -2.99
C SER A 167 27.07 4.74 -3.09
N ASP A 168 27.40 5.46 -2.00
CA ASP A 168 28.49 6.46 -1.92
C ASP A 168 28.37 7.65 -2.90
N ASN A 169 27.19 7.89 -3.45
CA ASN A 169 26.91 9.05 -4.31
C ASN A 169 26.04 10.07 -3.57
N LEU A 170 26.43 11.34 -3.63
CA LEU A 170 25.65 12.48 -3.14
C LEU A 170 24.38 12.64 -3.98
N ARG A 171 23.29 12.09 -3.46
CA ARG A 171 21.97 12.07 -4.08
C ARG A 171 20.96 12.10 -2.95
N GLU A 172 20.44 13.28 -2.67
CA GLU A 172 19.58 13.50 -1.51
C GLU A 172 18.16 13.00 -1.80
N ARG A 173 17.58 12.14 -0.97
CA ARG A 173 16.14 11.77 -0.88
C ARG A 173 15.47 11.08 -2.06
N VAL A 174 15.94 11.20 -3.31
CA VAL A 174 15.36 10.52 -4.49
C VAL A 174 16.47 10.07 -5.40
N ALA A 175 16.50 8.78 -5.75
CA ALA A 175 17.54 8.19 -6.60
C ALA A 175 16.99 7.01 -7.40
N ARG A 176 17.76 6.60 -8.40
CA ARG A 176 17.61 5.32 -9.09
C ARG A 176 18.83 4.48 -8.88
N VAL A 177 18.61 3.21 -8.58
CA VAL A 177 19.66 2.20 -8.53
C VAL A 177 19.37 1.10 -9.56
N SER A 178 20.42 0.47 -10.06
CA SER A 178 20.27 -0.68 -10.94
C SER A 178 19.71 -1.87 -10.17
N THR A 179 18.69 -2.52 -10.71
CA THR A 179 18.23 -3.81 -10.16
C THR A 179 19.29 -4.90 -10.36
N ALA A 180 20.25 -4.77 -11.28
CA ALA A 180 21.27 -5.79 -11.48
C ALA A 180 22.26 -5.90 -10.30
N ASN A 181 22.75 -4.77 -9.79
CA ASN A 181 23.85 -4.72 -8.82
C ASN A 181 23.71 -3.64 -7.72
N GLY A 182 22.66 -2.84 -7.72
CA GLY A 182 22.44 -1.79 -6.71
C GLY A 182 23.25 -0.51 -6.96
N ALA A 183 24.02 -0.43 -8.05
CA ALA A 183 24.77 0.78 -8.37
C ALA A 183 23.82 1.96 -8.60
N ALA A 184 24.12 3.09 -7.97
CA ALA A 184 23.45 4.36 -8.26
C ALA A 184 23.65 4.72 -9.74
N LEU A 185 22.54 5.06 -10.40
CA LEU A 185 22.52 5.42 -11.82
C LEU A 185 22.58 6.93 -12.04
N ASP A 186 22.48 7.71 -10.96
CA ASP A 186 22.35 9.15 -10.99
C ASP A 186 23.61 9.81 -10.44
N ALA A 187 24.39 10.46 -11.32
CA ALA A 187 25.69 10.99 -10.94
C ALA A 187 25.63 12.25 -10.07
N GLN A 188 24.62 13.12 -10.24
CA GLN A 188 24.44 14.37 -9.46
C GLN A 188 22.97 14.84 -9.44
N TRP A 189 22.41 15.12 -8.26
CA TRP A 189 21.21 15.93 -8.03
C TRP A 189 21.19 16.42 -6.60
N ARG A 190 20.76 17.67 -6.44
CA ARG A 190 20.45 18.26 -5.15
C ARG A 190 19.03 18.76 -5.24
N LEU A 191 18.21 18.43 -4.26
CA LEU A 191 17.01 19.21 -3.99
C LEU A 191 17.53 20.59 -3.56
N GLY A 192 17.63 21.54 -4.50
CA GLY A 192 17.81 22.93 -4.11
C GLY A 192 16.64 23.33 -3.21
N GLY A 193 16.93 23.86 -2.02
CA GLY A 193 15.92 24.26 -1.04
C GLY A 193 15.57 23.15 -0.05
N GLU A 194 15.40 23.54 1.20
CA GLU A 194 15.00 22.68 2.32
C GLU A 194 13.71 21.90 1.97
N ALA A 195 13.80 20.63 1.56
CA ALA A 195 12.66 19.73 1.78
C ALA A 195 12.73 19.33 3.25
N ASP A 196 12.07 20.10 4.12
CA ASP A 196 12.33 20.09 5.56
C ASP A 196 12.15 18.72 6.27
N VAL A 197 11.53 17.70 5.66
CA VAL A 197 11.29 16.44 6.40
C VAL A 197 11.39 15.13 5.61
N GLY A 198 11.26 15.07 4.27
CA GLY A 198 11.55 13.82 3.50
C GLY A 198 10.54 13.45 2.42
N VAL A 199 10.95 12.60 1.47
CA VAL A 199 10.11 12.06 0.40
C VAL A 199 9.63 10.68 0.81
N THR A 200 8.31 10.50 0.92
CA THR A 200 7.69 9.33 1.55
C THR A 200 7.03 8.38 0.56
N ASP A 201 6.86 8.78 -0.69
CA ASP A 201 6.17 7.98 -1.72
C ASP A 201 6.70 8.32 -3.13
N VAL A 202 6.79 7.32 -3.99
CA VAL A 202 7.25 7.45 -5.38
C VAL A 202 6.39 6.64 -6.35
N LEU A 203 5.93 7.31 -7.41
CA LEU A 203 5.01 6.73 -8.39
C LEU A 203 5.53 6.93 -9.83
N PRO A 204 6.10 5.89 -10.48
CA PRO A 204 6.56 5.96 -11.86
C PRO A 204 5.39 6.07 -12.86
N ASP A 205 5.52 6.97 -13.84
CA ASP A 205 4.58 7.16 -14.96
C ASP A 205 5.37 7.21 -16.28
N GLU A 206 6.16 6.17 -16.52
CA GLU A 206 7.15 6.18 -17.61
C GLU A 206 6.50 6.13 -19.00
N GLY A 207 5.24 5.71 -19.11
CA GLY A 207 4.45 5.84 -20.34
C GLY A 207 4.28 7.29 -20.78
N ASN A 208 4.38 8.24 -19.84
CA ASN A 208 4.37 9.67 -20.09
C ASN A 208 5.75 10.32 -19.89
N GLY A 209 6.79 9.54 -19.56
CA GLY A 209 8.17 10.02 -19.38
C GLY A 209 8.45 10.67 -18.02
N PHE A 210 7.64 10.41 -17.00
CA PHE A 210 7.75 11.06 -15.68
C PHE A 210 7.78 10.08 -14.51
N VAL A 211 8.18 10.60 -13.34
CA VAL A 211 7.94 10.01 -12.03
C VAL A 211 7.33 11.08 -11.12
N TYR A 212 6.39 10.70 -10.28
CA TYR A 212 5.84 11.56 -9.23
C TYR A 212 6.48 11.21 -7.90
N ILE A 213 6.75 12.23 -7.09
CA ILE A 213 7.24 12.08 -5.72
C ILE A 213 6.32 12.82 -4.78
N ALA A 214 6.13 12.29 -3.59
CA ALA A 214 5.32 12.91 -2.54
C ALA A 214 5.98 12.82 -1.17
N GLY A 215 5.60 13.72 -0.28
CA GLY A 215 6.03 13.68 1.11
C GLY A 215 5.89 15.02 1.81
N TYR A 216 6.79 15.24 2.75
CA TYR A 216 6.92 16.48 3.50
C TYR A 216 7.85 17.44 2.75
N MET A 217 7.34 17.98 1.65
CA MET A 217 8.08 18.85 0.74
C MET A 217 7.46 20.24 0.71
N GLU A 218 8.29 21.29 0.79
CA GLU A 218 7.87 22.66 0.48
C GLU A 218 8.39 23.12 -0.89
N SER A 219 9.64 22.79 -1.20
CA SER A 219 10.26 23.08 -2.49
C SER A 219 11.03 21.90 -3.06
N VAL A 220 11.10 21.84 -4.38
CA VAL A 220 11.90 20.86 -5.14
C VAL A 220 12.69 21.66 -6.18
N ASP A 221 14.01 21.56 -6.12
CA ASP A 221 14.94 22.30 -7.00
C ASP A 221 14.70 23.83 -7.03
N GLY A 222 14.49 24.42 -5.85
CA GLY A 222 14.26 25.85 -5.64
C GLY A 222 12.85 26.34 -6.03
N ASN A 223 12.00 25.47 -6.56
CA ASN A 223 10.61 25.81 -6.91
C ASN A 223 9.65 25.33 -5.82
N ILE A 224 8.66 26.15 -5.46
CA ILE A 224 7.65 25.76 -4.46
C ILE A 224 6.78 24.63 -5.02
N HIS A 225 6.92 23.44 -4.48
CA HIS A 225 6.15 22.23 -4.80
C HIS A 225 5.73 21.60 -3.47
N ARG A 226 4.61 22.07 -2.93
CA ARG A 226 4.12 21.60 -1.64
C ARG A 226 3.54 20.20 -1.76
N GLY A 227 4.11 19.29 -0.99
CA GLY A 227 3.64 17.91 -0.84
C GLY A 227 3.90 16.99 -2.03
N VAL A 228 3.90 17.49 -3.27
CA VAL A 228 4.04 16.66 -4.48
C VAL A 228 4.82 17.38 -5.58
N ALA A 229 5.65 16.63 -6.31
CA ALA A 229 6.34 17.10 -7.51
C ALA A 229 6.40 16.02 -8.59
N ARG A 230 6.65 16.44 -9.82
CA ARG A 230 6.87 15.57 -10.97
C ARG A 230 8.26 15.79 -11.53
N LEU A 231 8.97 14.70 -11.77
CA LEU A 231 10.33 14.70 -12.31
C LEU A 231 10.35 14.02 -13.68
N SER A 232 11.11 14.58 -14.63
CA SER A 232 11.39 13.93 -15.91
C SER A 232 12.24 12.66 -15.72
N VAL A 233 11.95 11.59 -16.45
CA VAL A 233 12.81 10.40 -16.52
C VAL A 233 14.05 10.67 -17.40
N SER A 234 13.89 11.50 -18.44
CA SER A 234 14.99 11.95 -19.30
C SER A 234 15.77 13.09 -18.62
N GLY A 235 17.03 12.85 -18.26
CA GLY A 235 17.79 13.81 -17.44
C GLY A 235 17.38 13.83 -15.95
N PHE A 236 16.90 12.68 -15.45
CA PHE A 236 16.37 12.42 -14.11
C PHE A 236 16.72 13.43 -13.00
N GLY A 237 15.69 14.12 -12.52
CA GLY A 237 15.78 15.12 -11.44
C GLY A 237 15.31 16.53 -11.81
N ALA A 238 15.12 16.81 -13.11
CA ALA A 238 14.51 18.06 -13.55
C ALA A 238 13.02 18.10 -13.15
N VAL A 239 12.70 19.02 -12.25
CA VAL A 239 11.31 19.34 -11.85
C VAL A 239 10.64 20.07 -13.00
N ASP A 240 9.43 19.68 -13.35
CA ASP A 240 8.64 20.42 -14.33
C ASP A 240 7.54 21.26 -13.66
N ASN A 241 6.82 22.05 -14.47
CA ASN A 241 5.81 22.97 -13.97
C ASN A 241 4.51 22.29 -13.51
N TRP A 242 4.49 20.97 -13.36
CA TRP A 242 3.32 20.28 -12.82
C TRP A 242 3.21 20.55 -11.31
N ASN A 243 2.37 21.51 -10.95
CA ASN A 243 2.20 21.99 -9.59
C ASN A 243 0.72 22.23 -9.26
N PRO A 244 0.07 21.31 -8.52
CA PRO A 244 -1.32 21.48 -8.08
C PRO A 244 -1.52 22.50 -6.96
N GLN A 245 -0.44 23.12 -6.47
CA GLN A 245 -0.44 24.16 -5.43
C GLN A 245 -1.25 23.75 -4.18
N LEU A 246 -0.97 22.56 -3.66
CA LEU A 246 -1.55 22.09 -2.41
C LEU A 246 -1.12 22.98 -1.23
N ASP A 247 -1.93 23.02 -0.19
CA ASP A 247 -1.63 23.73 1.06
C ASP A 247 -0.97 22.84 2.14
N GLY A 248 -0.66 21.58 1.81
CA GLY A 248 -0.07 20.62 2.75
C GLY A 248 0.65 19.46 2.09
N ASN A 249 1.08 18.51 2.93
CA ASN A 249 1.84 17.33 2.52
C ASN A 249 0.98 16.33 1.73
N VAL A 250 1.64 15.48 0.96
CA VAL A 250 1.03 14.31 0.32
C VAL A 250 1.72 13.07 0.87
N PHE A 251 0.95 12.09 1.31
CA PHE A 251 1.44 10.84 1.88
C PHE A 251 1.22 9.65 0.96
N ALA A 252 0.26 9.75 0.03
CA ALA A 252 -0.12 8.68 -0.86
C ALA A 252 -0.33 9.18 -2.28
N LEU A 253 0.22 8.45 -3.23
CA LEU A 253 0.08 8.62 -4.66
C LEU A 253 -0.55 7.37 -5.26
N GLU A 254 -1.45 7.58 -6.22
CA GLU A 254 -1.97 6.52 -7.08
C GLU A 254 -2.32 7.14 -8.42
N GLN A 255 -2.47 6.37 -9.49
CA GLN A 255 -2.74 6.94 -10.82
C GLN A 255 -3.65 6.11 -11.70
N ASP A 256 -4.27 6.80 -12.65
CA ASP A 256 -4.85 6.20 -13.85
C ASP A 256 -4.11 6.70 -15.11
N ALA A 257 -4.70 6.48 -16.28
CA ALA A 257 -4.08 6.89 -17.55
C ALA A 257 -3.93 8.41 -17.70
N THR A 258 -4.78 9.21 -17.05
CA THR A 258 -4.91 10.66 -17.28
C THR A 258 -4.74 11.50 -16.01
N HIS A 259 -4.80 10.90 -14.82
CA HIS A 259 -4.74 11.59 -13.53
C HIS A 259 -3.80 10.91 -12.53
N VAL A 260 -3.35 11.72 -11.57
CA VAL A 260 -2.73 11.29 -10.32
C VAL A 260 -3.70 11.60 -9.18
N PHE A 261 -3.98 10.61 -8.36
CA PHE A 261 -4.69 10.75 -7.10
C PHE A 261 -3.66 11.05 -6.00
N VAL A 262 -3.93 12.08 -5.21
CA VAL A 262 -3.08 12.50 -4.10
C VAL A 262 -3.85 12.43 -2.80
N GLY A 263 -3.28 11.76 -1.80
CA GLY A 263 -3.83 11.60 -0.47
C GLY A 263 -2.92 12.22 0.58
N GLY A 264 -3.48 12.95 1.55
CA GLY A 264 -2.70 13.60 2.61
C GLY A 264 -3.56 14.39 3.60
N PRO A 265 -2.96 15.24 4.45
CA PRO A 265 -3.68 16.13 5.37
C PRO A 265 -4.10 17.48 4.75
N PHE A 266 -3.79 17.74 3.47
CA PHE A 266 -4.10 19.00 2.79
C PHE A 266 -5.61 19.31 2.77
N THR A 267 -5.95 20.59 2.63
CA THR A 267 -7.34 21.07 2.61
C THR A 267 -7.71 21.82 1.33
N GLN A 268 -6.72 22.21 0.52
CA GLN A 268 -6.93 22.97 -0.70
C GLN A 268 -6.09 22.45 -1.87
N VAL A 269 -6.65 22.61 -3.07
CA VAL A 269 -6.03 22.26 -4.35
C VAL A 269 -6.33 23.39 -5.34
N ASN A 270 -5.37 23.74 -6.20
CA ASN A 270 -5.63 24.65 -7.31
C ASN A 270 -6.39 23.96 -8.44
N THR A 271 -7.49 24.56 -8.87
CA THR A 271 -8.37 24.05 -9.92
C THR A 271 -8.56 25.09 -11.01
N ALA A 272 -9.27 24.75 -12.09
CA ALA A 272 -9.60 25.72 -13.14
C ALA A 272 -10.41 26.94 -12.63
N GLY A 273 -11.13 26.78 -11.51
CA GLY A 273 -11.86 27.85 -10.83
C GLY A 273 -11.03 28.63 -9.79
N GLY A 274 -9.73 28.34 -9.68
CA GLY A 274 -8.86 28.82 -8.60
C GLY A 274 -8.74 27.82 -7.45
N LEU A 275 -8.28 28.28 -6.29
CA LEU A 275 -8.14 27.46 -5.09
C LEU A 275 -9.51 26.94 -4.64
N ALA A 276 -9.66 25.62 -4.59
CA ALA A 276 -10.87 24.93 -4.17
C ALA A 276 -10.61 24.12 -2.90
N THR A 277 -11.62 24.03 -2.03
CA THR A 277 -11.60 23.12 -0.88
C THR A 277 -11.77 21.68 -1.36
N GLN A 278 -10.68 20.92 -1.33
CA GLN A 278 -10.67 19.47 -1.52
C GLN A 278 -9.91 18.85 -0.36
N LEU A 279 -10.65 18.21 0.53
CA LEU A 279 -10.10 17.75 1.79
C LEU A 279 -9.44 16.40 1.58
N ARG A 280 -8.13 16.34 1.81
CA ARG A 280 -7.31 15.12 2.04
C ARG A 280 -7.17 14.15 0.87
N LEU A 281 -8.03 14.25 -0.14
CA LEU A 281 -8.01 13.41 -1.32
C LEU A 281 -8.44 14.23 -2.53
N ALA A 282 -7.58 14.25 -3.54
CA ALA A 282 -7.79 15.00 -4.77
C ALA A 282 -7.33 14.19 -5.99
N ARG A 283 -7.91 14.51 -7.14
CA ARG A 283 -7.52 13.98 -8.44
C ARG A 283 -6.95 15.11 -9.27
N ILE A 284 -5.70 14.99 -9.69
CA ILE A 284 -4.96 16.02 -10.41
C ILE A 284 -4.72 15.55 -11.84
N ALA A 285 -5.03 16.38 -12.82
CA ALA A 285 -4.77 16.07 -14.22
C ALA A 285 -3.25 15.97 -14.47
N LYS A 286 -2.81 14.89 -15.14
CA LYS A 286 -1.41 14.76 -15.59
C LYS A 286 -1.02 15.88 -16.55
N THR A 287 -1.98 16.45 -17.27
CA THR A 287 -1.80 17.65 -18.08
C THR A 287 -2.23 18.90 -17.31
N GLY A 288 -1.42 19.95 -17.31
CA GLY A 288 -1.78 21.25 -16.74
C GLY A 288 -1.84 21.35 -15.21
N ALA A 289 -1.74 20.23 -14.48
CA ALA A 289 -1.63 20.16 -13.01
C ALA A 289 -2.79 20.74 -12.21
N LEU A 290 -3.95 20.93 -12.83
CA LEU A 290 -5.13 21.39 -12.12
C LEU A 290 -5.85 20.21 -11.46
N GLY A 291 -6.31 20.41 -10.24
CA GLY A 291 -7.25 19.53 -9.57
C GLY A 291 -8.61 19.53 -10.26
N ASP A 292 -9.25 18.37 -10.28
CA ASP A 292 -10.60 18.21 -10.82
C ASP A 292 -11.63 18.63 -9.76
N SER A 293 -12.25 19.79 -9.95
CA SER A 293 -13.28 20.31 -9.04
C SER A 293 -14.55 19.46 -8.97
N ASN A 294 -14.80 18.59 -9.95
CA ASN A 294 -15.98 17.72 -10.00
C ASN A 294 -15.73 16.37 -9.31
N TRP A 295 -14.48 16.06 -8.96
CA TRP A 295 -14.11 14.86 -8.24
C TRP A 295 -13.75 15.22 -6.80
N ASN A 296 -14.71 15.04 -5.88
CA ASN A 296 -14.53 15.38 -4.47
C ASN A 296 -15.20 14.32 -3.58
N PRO A 297 -14.41 13.35 -3.08
CA PRO A 297 -14.91 12.32 -2.16
C PRO A 297 -15.43 12.85 -0.82
N GLY A 298 -15.15 14.10 -0.47
CA GLY A 298 -15.66 14.71 0.76
C GLY A 298 -15.13 14.02 2.02
N MET A 299 -13.81 13.76 2.06
CA MET A 299 -13.12 13.19 3.23
C MET A 299 -13.17 14.19 4.39
N THR A 300 -14.20 14.11 5.23
CA THR A 300 -14.52 15.04 6.31
C THR A 300 -14.29 14.38 7.67
N ALA A 301 -14.18 15.17 8.74
CA ALA A 301 -13.87 14.67 10.09
C ALA A 301 -12.68 13.68 10.05
N ALA A 302 -11.51 14.18 9.67
CA ALA A 302 -10.36 13.34 9.35
C ALA A 302 -9.06 14.07 9.69
N ASP A 303 -7.98 13.32 9.86
CA ASP A 303 -6.63 13.87 9.92
C ASP A 303 -6.00 13.78 8.52
N SER A 304 -5.89 12.57 7.97
CA SER A 304 -5.20 12.35 6.69
C SER A 304 -5.67 11.10 5.95
N VAL A 305 -5.53 11.11 4.62
CA VAL A 305 -5.37 9.89 3.82
C VAL A 305 -3.91 9.48 3.87
N ILE A 306 -3.64 8.19 4.09
CA ILE A 306 -2.29 7.63 4.34
C ILE A 306 -1.87 6.68 3.22
N HIS A 307 -2.80 5.96 2.60
CA HIS A 307 -2.49 5.06 1.50
C HIS A 307 -3.64 5.01 0.49
N LEU A 308 -3.29 4.85 -0.78
CA LEU A 308 -4.21 4.75 -1.89
C LEU A 308 -3.89 3.50 -2.70
N ARG A 309 -4.91 2.81 -3.18
CA ARG A 309 -4.71 1.71 -4.12
C ARG A 309 -5.83 1.64 -5.14
N ARG A 310 -5.51 1.70 -6.43
CA ARG A 310 -6.52 1.63 -7.50
C ARG A 310 -6.77 0.20 -7.94
N SER A 311 -8.03 -0.08 -8.21
CA SER A 311 -8.55 -1.32 -8.76
C SER A 311 -9.36 -1.04 -10.03
N THR A 312 -9.94 -2.09 -10.61
CA THR A 312 -10.90 -2.00 -11.71
C THR A 312 -12.27 -1.43 -11.29
N ASP A 313 -12.62 -1.53 -10.02
CA ASP A 313 -13.92 -1.16 -9.45
C ASP A 313 -13.90 0.15 -8.65
N GLY A 314 -12.73 0.73 -8.39
CA GLY A 314 -12.61 2.01 -7.70
C GLY A 314 -11.22 2.30 -7.15
N LEU A 315 -11.16 3.31 -6.28
CA LEU A 315 -9.99 3.70 -5.53
C LEU A 315 -10.20 3.34 -4.06
N TYR A 316 -9.35 2.47 -3.53
CA TYR A 316 -9.29 2.14 -2.11
C TYR A 316 -8.49 3.21 -1.37
N VAL A 317 -9.06 3.69 -0.27
CA VAL A 317 -8.56 4.82 0.52
C VAL A 317 -8.40 4.37 1.96
N ALA A 318 -7.19 4.43 2.48
CA ALA A 318 -6.87 4.13 3.87
C ALA A 318 -6.32 5.36 4.59
N GLY A 319 -6.67 5.52 5.87
CA GLY A 319 -6.07 6.56 6.69
C GLY A 319 -6.80 6.87 8.00
N ARG A 320 -6.58 8.09 8.49
CA ARG A 320 -7.22 8.63 9.69
C ARG A 320 -8.40 9.49 9.27
N PHE A 321 -9.52 8.88 8.93
CA PHE A 321 -10.76 9.59 8.61
C PHE A 321 -11.96 8.90 9.23
N PHE A 322 -13.04 9.66 9.48
CA PHE A 322 -14.27 9.17 10.08
C PHE A 322 -15.51 9.38 9.19
N GLN A 323 -15.41 10.21 8.15
CA GLN A 323 -16.49 10.45 7.19
C GLN A 323 -16.00 10.57 5.74
N VAL A 324 -16.80 10.02 4.83
CA VAL A 324 -16.62 10.11 3.37
C VAL A 324 -17.97 10.46 2.74
N GLY A 325 -18.02 11.53 1.94
CA GLY A 325 -19.26 11.98 1.30
C GLY A 325 -20.40 12.31 2.28
N GLY A 326 -20.06 12.75 3.50
CA GLY A 326 -21.02 12.99 4.59
C GLY A 326 -21.57 11.73 5.25
N GLN A 327 -21.14 10.53 4.84
CA GLN A 327 -21.49 9.27 5.48
C GLN A 327 -20.43 8.88 6.52
N ALA A 328 -20.85 8.27 7.63
CA ALA A 328 -19.93 7.73 8.62
C ALA A 328 -19.20 6.51 8.03
N GLN A 329 -17.95 6.68 7.62
CA GLN A 329 -17.09 5.61 7.13
C GLN A 329 -15.69 5.88 7.66
N SER A 330 -15.19 4.98 8.50
CA SER A 330 -13.94 5.20 9.21
C SER A 330 -12.82 4.37 8.60
N HIS A 331 -11.66 5.00 8.48
CA HIS A 331 -10.33 4.44 8.21
C HIS A 331 -10.09 3.70 6.90
N LEU A 332 -11.10 3.06 6.30
CA LEU A 332 -11.01 2.35 5.03
C LEU A 332 -12.28 2.59 4.21
N ALA A 333 -12.13 2.99 2.95
CA ALA A 333 -13.23 3.29 2.04
C ALA A 333 -12.87 2.94 0.59
N ARG A 334 -13.89 2.65 -0.23
CA ARG A 334 -13.77 2.55 -1.69
C ARG A 334 -14.57 3.70 -2.30
N VAL A 335 -13.94 4.47 -3.17
CA VAL A 335 -14.57 5.61 -3.85
C VAL A 335 -14.48 5.42 -5.36
N ASP A 336 -15.45 5.98 -6.07
CA ASP A 336 -15.46 6.01 -7.54
C ASP A 336 -14.27 6.83 -8.07
N ALA A 337 -13.31 6.15 -8.71
CA ALA A 337 -12.12 6.78 -9.26
C ALA A 337 -12.38 7.60 -10.53
N ALA A 338 -13.43 7.26 -11.29
CA ALA A 338 -13.64 7.79 -12.63
C ALA A 338 -14.65 8.96 -12.66
N GLY A 339 -15.74 8.86 -11.91
CA GLY A 339 -16.82 9.85 -11.91
C GLY A 339 -16.56 11.00 -10.94
N THR A 340 -17.23 10.99 -9.77
CA THR A 340 -17.29 12.15 -8.84
C THR A 340 -16.55 11.93 -7.52
N GLY A 341 -15.98 10.75 -7.30
CA GLY A 341 -15.39 10.39 -6.01
C GLY A 341 -16.43 9.88 -5.00
N ALA A 342 -17.63 9.54 -5.44
CA ALA A 342 -18.70 9.05 -4.56
C ALA A 342 -18.26 7.80 -3.78
N LEU A 343 -18.62 7.75 -2.49
CA LEU A 343 -18.41 6.58 -1.64
C LEU A 343 -19.21 5.38 -2.17
N ASP A 344 -18.56 4.23 -2.29
CA ASP A 344 -19.25 2.98 -2.56
C ASP A 344 -20.00 2.48 -1.32
N LEU A 345 -21.33 2.54 -1.38
CA LEU A 345 -22.19 2.12 -0.27
C LEU A 345 -22.36 0.60 -0.17
N THR A 346 -21.94 -0.15 -1.20
CA THR A 346 -21.97 -1.61 -1.21
C THR A 346 -20.72 -2.23 -0.58
N TRP A 347 -19.67 -1.43 -0.41
CA TRP A 347 -18.40 -1.83 0.17
C TRP A 347 -18.08 -0.94 1.38
N ARG A 348 -18.51 -1.39 2.58
CA ARG A 348 -18.37 -0.64 3.84
C ARG A 348 -17.72 -1.49 4.93
N PRO A 349 -16.40 -1.73 4.84
CA PRO A 349 -15.69 -2.49 5.86
C PRO A 349 -15.73 -1.74 7.20
N VAL A 350 -15.68 -2.51 8.29
CA VAL A 350 -15.52 -1.99 9.64
C VAL A 350 -14.12 -2.34 10.10
N VAL A 351 -13.29 -1.30 10.23
CA VAL A 351 -11.93 -1.34 10.75
C VAL A 351 -11.90 -0.53 12.05
N GLN A 352 -11.22 -1.05 13.07
CA GLN A 352 -11.24 -0.48 14.42
C GLN A 352 -10.24 0.65 14.58
N ASP A 353 -9.09 0.50 13.93
CA ASP A 353 -7.97 1.42 13.99
C ASP A 353 -7.66 1.98 12.59
N PRO A 354 -6.91 3.10 12.49
CA PRO A 354 -6.52 3.67 11.21
C PRO A 354 -5.80 2.68 10.32
N ALA A 355 -6.40 2.32 9.19
CA ALA A 355 -5.74 1.54 8.15
C ALA A 355 -4.53 2.34 7.63
N GLN A 356 -3.36 1.71 7.66
CA GLN A 356 -2.09 2.28 7.20
C GLN A 356 -1.79 1.93 5.75
N PHE A 357 -2.28 0.79 5.27
CA PHE A 357 -1.88 0.23 3.97
C PHE A 357 -3.02 -0.58 3.36
N VAL A 358 -3.09 -0.58 2.02
CA VAL A 358 -4.01 -1.43 1.24
C VAL A 358 -3.25 -2.06 0.09
N LEU A 359 -3.30 -3.39 -0.01
CA LEU A 359 -2.80 -4.17 -1.14
C LEU A 359 -3.97 -4.83 -1.87
N LEU A 360 -3.81 -4.97 -3.19
CA LEU A 360 -4.68 -5.80 -4.01
C LEU A 360 -3.86 -6.95 -4.56
N ASP A 361 -4.37 -8.17 -4.46
CA ASP A 361 -3.77 -9.31 -5.17
C ASP A 361 -4.19 -9.34 -6.65
N PRO A 362 -3.65 -10.26 -7.47
CA PRO A 362 -4.04 -10.41 -8.86
C PRO A 362 -5.53 -10.75 -9.08
N GLN A 363 -6.21 -11.27 -8.06
CA GLN A 363 -7.65 -11.55 -8.06
C GLN A 363 -8.48 -10.34 -7.65
N GLN A 364 -7.84 -9.24 -7.23
CA GLN A 364 -8.45 -8.02 -6.67
C GLN A 364 -9.03 -8.22 -5.27
N ASP A 365 -8.56 -9.21 -4.53
CA ASP A 365 -8.81 -9.32 -3.09
C ASP A 365 -8.10 -8.18 -2.34
N VAL A 366 -8.71 -7.64 -1.29
CA VAL A 366 -8.31 -6.38 -0.64
C VAL A 366 -7.68 -6.64 0.72
N PHE A 367 -6.38 -6.42 0.83
CA PHE A 367 -5.63 -6.65 2.06
C PHE A 367 -5.38 -5.32 2.75
N ALA A 368 -5.88 -5.11 3.97
CA ALA A 368 -5.62 -3.89 4.74
C ALA A 368 -4.81 -4.18 5.99
N ALA A 369 -3.99 -3.22 6.42
CA ALA A 369 -3.28 -3.28 7.70
C ALA A 369 -3.68 -2.09 8.57
N GLU A 370 -3.89 -2.32 9.87
CA GLU A 370 -4.26 -1.29 10.84
C GLU A 370 -3.05 -0.83 11.67
N TYR A 371 -3.07 0.43 12.11
CA TYR A 371 -2.07 0.99 13.01
C TYR A 371 -2.23 0.48 14.43
N PHE A 372 -1.12 0.11 15.08
CA PHE A 372 -1.10 -0.22 16.50
C PHE A 372 -0.38 0.87 17.29
N GLU A 373 -1.07 1.55 18.21
CA GLU A 373 -0.41 2.35 19.25
C GLU A 373 -0.04 1.47 20.45
N PRO A 374 1.25 1.23 20.73
CA PRO A 374 1.68 0.48 21.91
C PRO A 374 1.50 1.23 23.24
N ASN A 375 0.86 2.41 23.26
CA ASN A 375 0.69 3.22 24.47
C ASN A 375 -0.40 2.68 25.41
N VAL A 376 -0.19 1.45 25.89
CA VAL A 376 -0.78 0.96 27.14
C VAL A 376 0.36 0.89 28.15
N GLY A 377 0.60 2.00 28.84
CA GLY A 377 1.46 1.99 30.02
C GLY A 377 0.89 1.01 31.03
N LEU A 378 1.67 -0.01 31.41
CA LEU A 378 1.35 -0.86 32.55
C LEU A 378 1.20 0.05 33.78
N ASN A 379 0.07 -0.03 34.48
CA ASN A 379 0.05 0.43 35.86
C ASN A 379 0.85 -0.56 36.73
N GLU A 380 1.24 -0.17 37.94
CA GLU A 380 2.00 -1.01 38.90
C GLU A 380 1.31 -2.36 39.25
N ALA A 381 0.08 -2.59 38.76
CA ALA A 381 -0.69 -3.82 38.91
C ALA A 381 -0.83 -4.64 37.60
N GLY A 382 -0.11 -4.31 36.53
CA GLY A 382 -0.08 -5.12 35.30
C GLY A 382 -1.41 -5.21 34.54
N THR A 383 -2.34 -4.27 34.75
CA THR A 383 -3.65 -4.28 34.08
C THR A 383 -3.74 -3.19 33.02
N LEU A 384 -4.04 -3.59 31.77
CA LEU A 384 -4.26 -2.69 30.63
C LEU A 384 -5.48 -1.80 30.91
N THR A 385 -5.30 -0.48 30.99
CA THR A 385 -6.43 0.47 31.02
C THR A 385 -6.15 1.64 30.08
N ARG A 386 -7.06 1.83 29.11
CA ARG A 386 -7.07 2.96 28.17
C ARG A 386 -7.29 4.27 28.95
N ARG A 387 -6.31 5.17 28.97
CA ARG A 387 -6.54 6.58 29.36
C ARG A 387 -6.97 7.36 28.13
N SER A 388 -8.28 7.58 27.94
CA SER A 388 -8.72 8.61 27.00
C SER A 388 -8.41 9.99 27.58
N ARG A 389 -7.57 10.76 26.87
CA ARG A 389 -7.39 12.20 27.14
C ARG A 389 -8.57 12.95 26.55
N LEU A 390 -9.67 13.08 27.28
CA LEU A 390 -10.65 14.16 27.09
C LEU A 390 -11.26 14.48 28.46
N ALA A 391 -10.58 15.35 29.22
CA ALA A 391 -11.14 15.89 30.45
C ALA A 391 -12.27 16.87 30.09
N GLY A 392 -13.52 16.53 30.42
CA GLY A 392 -14.62 17.49 30.49
C GLY A 392 -15.79 17.33 29.51
N ALA A 393 -15.74 16.43 28.54
CA ALA A 393 -16.92 16.12 27.71
C ALA A 393 -17.80 15.10 28.43
N GLN A 394 -18.99 15.52 28.90
CA GLN A 394 -19.97 14.56 29.42
C GLN A 394 -20.36 13.58 28.31
N SER A 395 -20.07 12.30 28.56
CA SER A 395 -20.07 11.22 27.58
C SER A 395 -21.48 10.76 27.23
N LEU A 396 -22.02 11.26 26.12
CA LEU A 396 -23.11 10.57 25.40
C LEU A 396 -22.61 9.33 24.63
N TRP A 397 -21.29 9.10 24.59
CA TRP A 397 -20.65 7.98 23.92
C TRP A 397 -20.73 6.63 24.66
N THR A 398 -20.94 6.62 25.98
CA THR A 398 -20.83 5.39 26.79
C THR A 398 -22.08 4.52 26.77
N GLN A 399 -23.27 5.07 26.45
CA GLN A 399 -24.51 4.29 26.46
C GLN A 399 -24.81 3.56 25.14
N GLN A 400 -24.29 4.04 24.01
CA GLN A 400 -24.54 3.38 22.72
C GLN A 400 -23.66 2.13 22.51
N ILE A 401 -22.44 2.12 23.06
CA ILE A 401 -21.51 0.99 22.97
C ILE A 401 -21.94 -0.21 23.84
N ALA A 402 -22.69 0.02 24.93
CA ALA A 402 -23.14 -1.06 25.82
C ALA A 402 -24.33 -1.87 25.27
N ALA A 403 -25.08 -1.35 24.30
CA ALA A 403 -26.26 -2.01 23.75
C ALA A 403 -25.99 -2.84 22.47
N GLU A 404 -24.90 -2.54 21.75
CA GLU A 404 -24.59 -3.16 20.44
C GLU A 404 -23.55 -4.29 20.52
N ASN A 405 -22.93 -4.54 21.69
CA ASN A 405 -22.03 -5.69 21.92
C ASN A 405 -22.78 -7.02 22.12
N ARG A 406 -23.64 -7.35 21.15
CA ARG A 406 -24.15 -8.71 20.94
C ARG A 406 -23.52 -9.29 19.66
N GLY A 407 -22.39 -9.96 19.80
CA GLY A 407 -21.96 -10.92 18.78
C GLY A 407 -20.45 -11.06 18.64
N ILE A 408 -19.93 -12.17 19.16
CA ILE A 408 -18.73 -12.81 18.59
C ILE A 408 -19.00 -13.06 17.11
N VAL A 409 -18.09 -12.66 16.23
CA VAL A 409 -18.03 -13.15 14.85
C VAL A 409 -16.56 -13.41 14.48
N LEU A 410 -16.18 -14.69 14.48
CA LEU A 410 -15.27 -15.23 13.47
C LEU A 410 -16.01 -15.10 12.14
N ALA A 411 -15.56 -14.24 11.24
CA ALA A 411 -15.97 -14.31 9.84
C ALA A 411 -14.90 -13.67 8.95
N GLN A 412 -14.32 -14.51 8.09
CA GLN A 412 -14.16 -14.23 6.67
C GLN A 412 -15.18 -13.15 6.22
N LEU A 413 -14.72 -11.94 5.90
CA LEU A 413 -15.55 -11.00 5.15
C LEU A 413 -15.26 -11.26 3.67
N GLN A 414 -16.02 -12.20 3.10
CA GLN A 414 -16.12 -12.31 1.66
C GLN A 414 -17.10 -11.24 1.19
N MET A 415 -16.59 -10.26 0.47
CA MET A 415 -17.37 -9.16 -0.06
C MET A 415 -18.34 -9.69 -1.14
N PRO A 416 -19.43 -8.97 -1.46
CA PRO A 416 -20.38 -9.38 -2.50
C PRO A 416 -19.76 -9.59 -3.89
N ASP A 417 -18.58 -9.00 -4.14
CA ASP A 417 -17.76 -9.17 -5.34
C ASP A 417 -16.79 -10.38 -5.28
N GLY A 418 -16.78 -11.11 -4.17
CA GLY A 418 -15.90 -12.26 -3.93
C GLY A 418 -14.60 -11.93 -3.20
N SER A 419 -14.28 -10.63 -2.99
CA SER A 419 -13.02 -10.19 -2.39
C SER A 419 -12.89 -10.48 -0.89
N SER A 420 -11.66 -10.59 -0.41
CA SER A 420 -11.32 -10.91 0.99
C SER A 420 -10.67 -9.71 1.68
N LEU A 421 -11.11 -9.36 2.89
CA LEU A 421 -10.49 -8.32 3.74
C LEU A 421 -9.58 -8.93 4.82
N ILE A 422 -8.37 -8.40 4.98
CA ILE A 422 -7.50 -8.67 6.15
C ILE A 422 -7.45 -7.42 7.04
N GLY A 423 -7.50 -7.59 8.37
CA GLY A 423 -7.46 -6.49 9.36
C GLY A 423 -6.98 -6.96 10.75
N GLY A 424 -6.44 -6.02 11.54
CA GLY A 424 -5.63 -6.18 12.75
C GLY A 424 -6.37 -6.51 14.06
N LYS A 425 -5.80 -6.10 15.21
CA LYS A 425 -5.85 -6.77 16.54
C LYS A 425 -7.22 -7.28 17.00
N PHE A 426 -7.22 -8.52 17.47
CA PHE A 426 -8.26 -9.15 18.29
C PHE A 426 -7.82 -9.16 19.76
N GLU A 427 -8.68 -8.72 20.68
CA GLU A 427 -8.40 -8.84 22.11
C GLU A 427 -8.96 -10.17 22.65
N VAL A 428 -8.08 -11.02 23.16
CA VAL A 428 -8.45 -12.19 23.98
C VAL A 428 -8.09 -11.89 25.43
N ILE A 429 -9.10 -11.68 26.27
CA ILE A 429 -8.92 -11.56 27.72
C ILE A 429 -9.12 -12.94 28.36
N ASN A 430 -8.05 -13.49 28.95
CA ASN A 430 -8.01 -14.71 29.76
C ASN A 430 -8.36 -16.05 29.05
N GLY A 431 -8.06 -16.18 27.76
CA GLY A 431 -7.84 -17.50 27.14
C GLY A 431 -8.99 -18.51 27.12
N VAL A 432 -10.26 -18.08 27.20
CA VAL A 432 -11.42 -19.01 27.17
C VAL A 432 -12.54 -18.50 26.27
N VAL A 433 -12.88 -19.26 25.23
CA VAL A 433 -14.12 -19.11 24.45
C VAL A 433 -15.24 -19.90 25.14
N ARG A 434 -16.33 -19.24 25.57
CA ARG A 434 -17.58 -19.95 25.97
C ARG A 434 -18.82 -19.20 25.49
N LYS A 435 -19.76 -19.95 24.91
CA LYS A 435 -21.14 -19.53 24.66
C LYS A 435 -22.11 -20.36 25.52
N ASN A 436 -23.16 -19.67 25.96
CA ASN A 436 -24.43 -20.11 26.55
C ASN A 436 -24.59 -20.21 28.07
N LEU A 437 -25.46 -19.31 28.55
CA LEU A 437 -26.63 -19.53 29.39
C LEU A 437 -26.45 -20.43 30.61
N ALA A 438 -26.48 -19.82 31.79
CA ALA A 438 -26.67 -20.52 33.05
C ALA A 438 -28.16 -20.85 33.28
N PRO A 439 -28.54 -22.11 33.56
CA PRO A 439 -29.67 -22.43 34.42
C PRO A 439 -29.21 -22.36 35.89
N GLY A 440 -30.03 -21.75 36.74
CA GLY A 440 -29.69 -21.44 38.12
C GLY A 440 -29.82 -22.58 39.14
N CYS A 441 -29.30 -22.30 40.34
CA CYS A 441 -29.73 -22.82 41.65
C CYS A 441 -29.10 -21.90 42.73
N GLN A 442 -29.77 -20.81 43.13
CA GLN A 442 -30.60 -20.59 44.34
C GLN A 442 -29.95 -20.63 45.74
N ARG A 443 -30.13 -19.48 46.44
CA ARG A 443 -30.33 -19.17 47.89
C ARG A 443 -29.13 -19.37 48.84
N SER A 444 -28.92 -18.55 49.88
CA SER A 444 -29.76 -17.73 50.79
C SER A 444 -28.90 -16.58 51.39
N VAL A 445 -29.36 -15.50 52.02
CA VAL A 445 -30.65 -15.08 52.63
C VAL A 445 -31.04 -13.72 52.08
#